data_AF-A0A3D5IYG4-F1
#
_entry.id   AF-A0A3D5IYG4-F1
#
_cell.length_a   1.000
_cell.length_b   1.000
_cell.length_c   1.000
_cell.angle_alpha   90.00
_cell.angle_beta   90.00
_cell.angle_gamma   90.00
#
_symmetry.space_group_name_H-M   'P 1'
#
loop_
_entity.id
_entity.type
_entity.pdbx_description
1 polymer ?
#
loop_
_entity_poly.entity_id
_entity_poly.type
_entity_poly.pdbx_seq_one_letter_code
_entity_poly.pdbx_strand_id
1 'polypeptide(L)'
;MLVGYYGKSDYGLIALVFSLNAYMRLMDMGINIGSIRFFSLWIKESDYQQISEVSRSSVTFYGVLGVINAIVFFILANFGVELFGINESQVDVFKSIMYILAITTIFEWASNVVNQLLIANDKIGWVSRVKIFSNVCMLISALLAINYFFSLELYFFFYTISMLIIIPLNIYKLNSYQLPLLSLILPGWNWYPFRKILKYSLAIFAMGIFQMTANNLRPLLLGRFSRDGVEVLTDYRVIQTIAMLVIAIGGVFMQVLLPSTSKHYADGNQRKLDEIVYDGTKYITLLLSLIVFILCLNAKLILYIYMGEGYDDLALWLIIWLITVLLSMHNAPVASLVLATGKTKFLVYSSAIACVASIPITIILAYNYNVGAAVIGYAVYMIFQIGFYYFYYTNKVLKFNSRRLFFQSFFPPALIGTGSWVLTAFVFSIIKLDNIYFELLLRSVLFVILFLVFSFKLIIKPKDLKSLIRKQ
;
A
#
# COMPACT_ATOMS: atom_id res chain seq x y z
N MET A 1 -16.53 9.76 9.71
CA MET A 1 -16.40 11.23 9.86
C MET A 1 -16.62 11.96 8.54
N LEU A 2 -15.69 11.97 7.58
CA LEU A 2 -15.90 12.72 6.31
C LEU A 2 -17.06 12.18 5.47
N VAL A 3 -17.24 10.85 5.38
CA VAL A 3 -18.40 10.26 4.68
C VAL A 3 -19.72 10.63 5.34
N GLY A 4 -19.76 10.68 6.68
CA GLY A 4 -20.95 11.10 7.43
C GLY A 4 -21.27 12.59 7.27
N TYR A 5 -20.26 13.42 6.99
CA TYR A 5 -20.44 14.87 6.79
C TYR A 5 -20.82 15.23 5.36
N TYR A 6 -20.08 14.73 4.36
CA TYR A 6 -20.32 15.04 2.94
C TYR A 6 -21.34 14.12 2.26
N GLY A 7 -21.69 12.99 2.89
CA GLY A 7 -22.57 12.00 2.29
C GLY A 7 -21.86 10.99 1.37
N LYS A 8 -22.57 9.90 1.07
CA LYS A 8 -22.02 8.75 0.33
C LYS A 8 -21.67 9.10 -1.13
N SER A 9 -22.48 9.95 -1.77
CA SER A 9 -22.32 10.35 -3.18
C SER A 9 -21.09 11.22 -3.40
N ASP A 10 -20.90 12.25 -2.59
CA ASP A 10 -19.79 13.21 -2.73
C ASP A 10 -18.46 12.58 -2.32
N TYR A 11 -18.48 11.69 -1.34
CA TYR A 11 -17.30 10.89 -1.02
C TYR A 11 -16.92 9.90 -2.14
N GLY A 12 -17.91 9.41 -2.89
CA GLY A 12 -17.70 8.60 -4.09
C GLY A 12 -16.88 9.34 -5.16
N LEU A 13 -17.06 10.65 -5.30
CA LEU A 13 -16.22 11.47 -6.18
C LEU A 13 -14.77 11.53 -5.72
N ILE A 14 -14.52 11.72 -4.43
CA ILE A 14 -13.14 11.71 -3.88
C ILE A 14 -12.47 10.36 -4.18
N ALA A 15 -13.21 9.26 -4.03
CA ALA A 15 -12.73 7.91 -4.32
C ALA A 15 -12.35 7.73 -5.80
N LEU A 16 -13.16 8.27 -6.72
CA LEU A 16 -12.87 8.29 -8.16
C LEU A 16 -11.60 9.10 -8.45
N VAL A 17 -11.52 10.32 -7.91
CA VAL A 17 -10.38 11.24 -8.06
C VAL A 17 -9.08 10.58 -7.61
N PHE A 18 -9.07 9.95 -6.43
CA PHE A 18 -7.88 9.25 -5.92
C PHE A 18 -7.50 8.05 -6.79
N SER A 19 -8.46 7.38 -7.41
CA SER A 19 -8.19 6.28 -8.32
C SER A 19 -7.52 6.77 -9.61
N LEU A 20 -7.99 7.90 -10.16
CA LEU A 20 -7.38 8.54 -11.33
C LEU A 20 -5.95 9.02 -11.03
N ASN A 21 -5.73 9.66 -9.88
CA ASN A 21 -4.39 10.09 -9.47
C ASN A 21 -3.44 8.89 -9.30
N ALA A 22 -3.90 7.79 -8.69
CA ALA A 22 -3.10 6.58 -8.51
C ALA A 22 -2.61 5.96 -9.85
N TYR A 23 -3.40 6.09 -10.91
CA TYR A 23 -3.01 5.65 -12.26
C TYR A 23 -1.86 6.45 -12.83
N MET A 24 -1.87 7.76 -12.62
CA MET A 24 -0.85 8.64 -13.16
C MET A 24 0.50 8.37 -12.50
N ARG A 25 0.49 8.02 -11.21
CA ARG A 25 1.68 7.62 -10.44
C ARG A 25 2.35 6.33 -10.97
N LEU A 26 1.74 5.60 -11.90
CA LEU A 26 2.36 4.44 -12.58
C LEU A 26 3.73 4.79 -13.18
N MET A 27 3.84 5.98 -13.77
CA MET A 27 5.06 6.42 -14.44
C MET A 27 6.22 6.69 -13.46
N ASP A 28 5.93 6.89 -12.17
CA ASP A 28 6.95 7.14 -11.13
C ASP A 28 7.69 5.87 -10.72
N MET A 29 7.00 4.72 -10.70
CA MET A 29 7.45 3.54 -9.94
C MET A 29 8.79 2.98 -10.42
N GLY A 30 9.01 2.91 -11.73
CA GLY A 30 10.27 2.40 -12.29
C GLY A 30 11.43 3.36 -12.03
N ILE A 31 11.20 4.65 -12.23
CA ILE A 31 12.25 5.67 -12.18
C ILE A 31 12.67 5.95 -10.75
N ASN A 32 11.73 5.97 -9.81
CA ASN A 32 12.01 6.18 -8.40
C ASN A 32 13.04 5.17 -7.84
N ILE A 33 12.83 3.87 -8.10
CA ILE A 33 13.73 2.80 -7.66
C ILE A 33 15.10 2.91 -8.35
N GLY A 34 15.11 3.18 -9.66
CA GLY A 34 16.35 3.36 -10.41
C GLY A 34 17.17 4.55 -9.92
N SER A 35 16.54 5.69 -9.72
CA SER A 35 17.17 6.91 -9.24
C SER A 35 17.81 6.74 -7.88
N ILE A 36 17.09 6.19 -6.90
CA ILE A 36 17.65 5.94 -5.55
C ILE A 36 18.90 5.07 -5.66
N ARG A 37 18.85 3.98 -6.42
CA ARG A 37 19.99 3.07 -6.61
C ARG A 37 21.21 3.79 -7.21
N PHE A 38 21.04 4.50 -8.32
CA PHE A 38 22.16 5.16 -8.99
C PHE A 38 22.70 6.33 -8.20
N PHE A 39 21.83 7.15 -7.57
CA PHE A 39 22.30 8.21 -6.67
C PHE A 39 23.09 7.65 -5.49
N SER A 40 22.65 6.55 -4.85
CA SER A 40 23.43 5.93 -3.76
C SER A 40 24.79 5.40 -4.23
N LEU A 41 24.89 4.87 -5.46
CA LEU A 41 26.16 4.45 -6.04
C LEU A 41 27.09 5.64 -6.27
N TRP A 42 26.62 6.71 -6.92
CA TRP A 42 27.43 7.89 -7.19
C TRP A 42 27.81 8.66 -5.93
N ILE A 43 26.98 8.65 -4.88
CA ILE A 43 27.34 9.20 -3.57
C ILE A 43 28.53 8.43 -2.98
N LYS A 44 28.51 7.10 -3.07
CA LYS A 44 29.61 6.23 -2.59
C LYS A 44 30.89 6.42 -3.41
N GLU A 45 30.77 6.66 -4.70
CA GLU A 45 31.89 6.92 -5.62
C GLU A 45 32.36 8.38 -5.59
N SER A 46 31.67 9.26 -4.84
CA SER A 46 31.90 10.71 -4.82
C SER A 46 31.79 11.37 -6.20
N ASP A 47 31.01 10.78 -7.12
CA ASP A 47 30.75 11.32 -8.46
C ASP A 47 29.62 12.36 -8.41
N TYR A 48 29.93 13.52 -7.83
CA TYR A 48 28.99 14.63 -7.66
C TYR A 48 28.54 15.25 -8.99
N GLN A 49 29.34 15.10 -10.05
CA GLN A 49 28.96 15.58 -11.38
C GLN A 49 27.78 14.76 -11.92
N GLN A 50 27.85 13.42 -11.87
CA GLN A 50 26.73 12.58 -12.29
C GLN A 50 25.47 12.85 -11.47
N ILE A 51 25.60 13.03 -10.14
CA ILE A 51 24.46 13.35 -9.28
C ILE A 51 23.77 14.63 -9.76
N SER A 52 24.54 15.70 -9.98
CA SER A 52 24.03 17.00 -10.46
C SER A 52 23.39 16.88 -11.85
N GLU A 53 24.09 16.32 -12.84
CA GLU A 53 23.57 16.23 -14.21
C GLU A 53 22.28 15.40 -14.29
N VAL A 54 22.23 14.31 -13.52
CA VAL A 54 21.11 13.38 -13.54
C VAL A 54 19.95 13.86 -12.68
N SER A 55 20.19 14.53 -11.56
CA SER A 55 19.12 15.12 -10.76
C SER A 55 18.40 16.21 -11.54
N ARG A 56 19.14 17.07 -12.25
CA ARG A 56 18.58 18.13 -13.10
C ARG A 56 17.77 17.55 -14.27
N SER A 57 18.31 16.52 -14.93
CA SER A 57 17.60 15.75 -15.96
C SER A 57 16.33 15.10 -15.43
N SER A 58 16.37 14.59 -14.19
CA SER A 58 15.21 14.01 -13.53
C SER A 58 14.17 15.08 -13.19
N VAL A 59 14.57 16.28 -12.74
CA VAL A 59 13.63 17.39 -12.48
C VAL A 59 12.92 17.78 -13.77
N THR A 60 13.65 17.93 -14.88
CA THR A 60 13.05 18.22 -16.19
C THR A 60 12.11 17.09 -16.61
N PHE A 61 12.53 15.84 -16.51
CA PHE A 61 11.71 14.68 -16.89
C PHE A 61 10.41 14.60 -16.08
N TYR A 62 10.48 14.65 -14.76
CA TYR A 62 9.29 14.63 -13.90
C TYR A 62 8.44 15.89 -14.05
N GLY A 63 9.06 17.05 -14.31
CA GLY A 63 8.33 18.28 -14.66
C GLY A 63 7.49 18.12 -15.92
N VAL A 64 8.06 17.53 -16.99
CA VAL A 64 7.30 17.22 -18.22
C VAL A 64 6.18 16.23 -17.94
N LEU A 65 6.41 15.17 -17.16
CA LEU A 65 5.35 14.25 -16.75
C LEU A 65 4.25 14.95 -15.95
N GLY A 66 4.62 15.87 -15.05
CA GLY A 66 3.68 16.69 -14.30
C GLY A 66 2.82 17.57 -15.19
N VAL A 67 3.40 18.18 -16.23
CA VAL A 67 2.65 18.97 -17.21
C VAL A 67 1.71 18.08 -18.03
N ILE A 68 2.16 16.91 -18.50
CA ILE A 68 1.30 15.95 -19.20
C ILE A 68 0.13 15.54 -18.31
N ASN A 69 0.39 15.26 -17.03
CA ASN A 69 -0.65 14.88 -16.08
C ASN A 69 -1.64 16.02 -15.82
N ALA A 70 -1.15 17.26 -15.72
CA ALA A 70 -1.98 18.45 -15.59
C ALA A 70 -2.93 18.59 -16.79
N ILE A 71 -2.44 18.36 -18.01
CA ILE A 71 -3.27 18.37 -19.22
C ILE A 71 -4.35 17.29 -19.16
N VAL A 72 -4.01 16.08 -18.70
CA VAL A 72 -5.01 15.00 -18.58
C VAL A 72 -6.09 15.37 -17.57
N PHE A 73 -5.74 15.88 -16.39
CA PHE A 73 -6.75 16.34 -15.42
C PHE A 73 -7.61 17.48 -15.98
N PHE A 74 -7.00 18.40 -16.73
CA PHE A 74 -7.74 19.47 -17.40
C PHE A 74 -8.73 18.92 -18.45
N ILE A 75 -8.35 17.93 -19.25
CA ILE A 75 -9.24 17.26 -20.20
C ILE A 75 -10.35 16.52 -19.45
N LEU A 76 -10.01 15.77 -18.39
CA LEU A 76 -11.00 15.05 -17.59
C LEU A 76 -11.98 16.00 -16.88
N ALA A 77 -11.56 17.19 -16.45
CA ALA A 77 -12.47 18.19 -15.90
C ALA A 77 -13.58 18.57 -16.89
N ASN A 78 -13.23 18.70 -18.17
CA ASN A 78 -14.13 19.21 -19.21
C ASN A 78 -14.94 18.10 -19.91
N PHE A 79 -14.36 16.91 -20.08
CA PHE A 79 -14.97 15.80 -20.83
C PHE A 79 -15.26 14.56 -19.98
N GLY A 80 -14.78 14.50 -18.73
CA GLY A 80 -14.91 13.34 -17.85
C GLY A 80 -16.30 13.16 -17.24
N VAL A 81 -17.13 14.22 -17.22
CA VAL A 81 -18.48 14.19 -16.65
C VAL A 81 -19.33 13.10 -17.31
N GLU A 82 -19.34 13.06 -18.64
CA GLU A 82 -20.07 12.05 -19.42
C GLU A 82 -19.44 10.65 -19.29
N LEU A 83 -18.10 10.57 -19.25
CA LEU A 83 -17.37 9.30 -19.16
C LEU A 83 -17.65 8.54 -17.86
N PHE A 84 -17.86 9.27 -16.77
CA PHE A 84 -18.06 8.69 -15.44
C PHE A 84 -19.52 8.74 -14.96
N GLY A 85 -20.44 9.28 -15.74
CA GLY A 85 -21.86 9.39 -15.38
C GLY A 85 -22.07 10.22 -14.11
N ILE A 86 -21.39 11.37 -14.01
CA ILE A 86 -21.44 12.24 -12.84
C ILE A 86 -22.79 12.97 -12.79
N ASN A 87 -23.44 12.97 -11.63
CA ASN A 87 -24.70 13.69 -11.42
C ASN A 87 -24.52 15.20 -11.63
N GLU A 88 -25.55 15.86 -12.19
CA GLU A 88 -25.51 17.29 -12.50
C GLU A 88 -25.13 18.16 -11.29
N SER A 89 -25.62 17.82 -10.10
CA SER A 89 -25.31 18.53 -8.85
C SER A 89 -23.84 18.46 -8.41
N GLN A 90 -23.08 17.51 -8.96
CA GLN A 90 -21.69 17.22 -8.58
C GLN A 90 -20.68 17.68 -9.62
N VAL A 91 -21.13 18.20 -10.76
CA VAL A 91 -20.28 18.57 -11.89
C VAL A 91 -19.27 19.66 -11.51
N ASP A 92 -19.73 20.70 -10.80
CA ASP A 92 -18.87 21.82 -10.41
C ASP A 92 -17.83 21.42 -9.36
N VAL A 93 -18.25 20.56 -8.42
CA VAL A 93 -17.36 19.95 -7.41
C VAL A 93 -16.27 19.13 -8.10
N PHE A 94 -16.66 18.25 -9.03
CA PHE A 94 -15.74 17.41 -9.78
C PHE A 94 -14.73 18.25 -10.59
N LYS A 95 -15.20 19.26 -11.33
CA LYS A 95 -14.35 20.18 -12.09
C LYS A 95 -13.34 20.89 -11.19
N SER A 96 -13.79 21.42 -10.06
CA SER A 96 -12.94 22.11 -9.10
C SER A 96 -11.83 21.21 -8.57
N ILE A 97 -12.17 19.97 -8.19
CA ILE A 97 -11.20 18.98 -7.73
C ILE A 97 -10.20 18.63 -8.84
N MET A 98 -10.65 18.45 -10.09
CA MET A 98 -9.76 18.17 -11.23
C MET A 98 -8.80 19.34 -11.50
N TYR A 99 -9.26 20.59 -11.41
CA TYR A 99 -8.40 21.76 -11.58
C TYR A 99 -7.36 21.90 -10.45
N ILE A 100 -7.75 21.65 -9.20
CA ILE A 100 -6.80 21.61 -8.07
C ILE A 100 -5.71 20.57 -8.35
N LEU A 101 -6.07 19.37 -8.81
CA LEU A 101 -5.10 18.34 -9.17
C LEU A 101 -4.21 18.74 -10.35
N ALA A 102 -4.79 19.38 -11.38
CA ALA A 102 -4.03 19.81 -12.55
C ALA A 102 -2.90 20.79 -12.18
N ILE A 103 -3.17 21.74 -11.28
CA ILE A 103 -2.16 22.71 -10.83
C ILE A 103 -1.12 22.03 -9.92
N THR A 104 -1.58 21.21 -8.99
CA THR A 104 -0.72 20.69 -7.90
C THR A 104 0.16 19.53 -8.32
N THR A 105 -0.25 18.76 -9.33
CA THR A 105 0.49 17.58 -9.78
C THR A 105 1.88 17.92 -10.32
N ILE A 106 2.07 19.08 -10.95
CA ILE A 106 3.39 19.52 -11.46
C ILE A 106 4.42 19.57 -10.31
N PHE A 107 4.02 20.12 -9.17
CA PHE A 107 4.86 20.22 -7.98
C PHE A 107 5.08 18.85 -7.32
N GLU A 108 4.04 18.00 -7.27
CA GLU A 108 4.15 16.64 -6.74
C GLU A 108 5.20 15.83 -7.51
N TRP A 109 5.11 15.83 -8.85
CA TRP A 109 6.03 15.10 -9.70
C TRP A 109 7.47 15.62 -9.58
N ALA A 110 7.67 16.93 -9.64
CA ALA A 110 9.00 17.52 -9.49
C ALA A 110 9.63 17.21 -8.11
N SER A 111 8.81 17.13 -7.05
CA SER A 111 9.27 16.80 -5.70
C SER A 111 9.80 15.37 -5.56
N ASN A 112 9.44 14.43 -6.44
CA ASN A 112 9.93 13.05 -6.36
C ASN A 112 11.46 12.98 -6.45
N VAL A 113 12.11 13.86 -7.21
CA VAL A 113 13.58 13.92 -7.30
C VAL A 113 14.20 14.29 -5.94
N VAL A 114 13.61 15.25 -5.25
CA VAL A 114 14.06 15.68 -3.92
C VAL A 114 13.98 14.52 -2.94
N ASN A 115 12.89 13.76 -2.96
CA ASN A 115 12.73 12.56 -2.13
C ASN A 115 13.76 11.48 -2.49
N GLN A 116 13.98 11.23 -3.79
CA GLN A 116 14.96 10.24 -4.26
C GLN A 116 16.39 10.58 -3.82
N LEU A 117 16.79 11.84 -3.92
CA LEU A 117 18.08 12.33 -3.43
C LEU A 117 18.21 12.13 -1.91
N LEU A 118 17.22 12.59 -1.12
CA LEU A 118 17.28 12.45 0.34
C LEU A 118 17.34 10.98 0.78
N ILE A 119 16.56 10.10 0.16
CA ILE A 119 16.58 8.66 0.45
C ILE A 119 17.93 8.06 0.08
N ALA A 120 18.49 8.42 -1.07
CA ALA A 120 19.79 7.93 -1.52
C ALA A 120 20.95 8.36 -0.61
N ASN A 121 20.80 9.49 0.10
CA ASN A 121 21.75 10.04 1.06
C ASN A 121 21.45 9.64 2.53
N ASP A 122 20.82 8.47 2.73
CA ASP A 122 20.45 7.91 4.04
C ASP A 122 19.59 8.84 4.93
N LYS A 123 18.82 9.76 4.33
CA LYS A 123 17.90 10.67 5.06
C LYS A 123 16.46 10.16 5.09
N ILE A 124 16.25 8.85 4.98
CA ILE A 124 14.91 8.21 5.02
C ILE A 124 14.14 8.63 6.28
N GLY A 125 14.79 8.64 7.44
CA GLY A 125 14.15 9.06 8.70
C GLY A 125 13.64 10.51 8.69
N TRP A 126 14.29 11.42 7.95
CA TRP A 126 13.77 12.78 7.75
C TRP A 126 12.52 12.77 6.87
N VAL A 127 12.59 12.09 5.71
CA VAL A 127 11.46 11.96 4.78
C VAL A 127 10.24 11.39 5.49
N SER A 128 10.42 10.35 6.32
CA SER A 128 9.35 9.77 7.14
C SER A 128 8.77 10.76 8.16
N ARG A 129 9.60 11.54 8.87
CA ARG A 129 9.12 12.56 9.83
C ARG A 129 8.30 13.66 9.16
N VAL A 130 8.79 14.20 8.04
CA VAL A 130 8.07 15.23 7.27
C VAL A 130 6.75 14.66 6.70
N LYS A 131 6.74 13.39 6.28
CA LYS A 131 5.51 12.72 5.84
C LYS A 131 4.48 12.56 6.97
N ILE A 132 4.93 12.22 8.18
CA ILE A 132 4.06 12.18 9.36
C ILE A 132 3.47 13.58 9.62
N PHE A 133 4.29 14.63 9.59
CA PHE A 133 3.82 16.00 9.75
C PHE A 133 2.75 16.39 8.72
N SER A 134 2.99 16.09 7.43
CA SER A 134 2.00 16.31 6.37
C SER A 134 0.69 15.54 6.61
N ASN A 135 0.77 14.28 7.04
CA ASN A 135 -0.43 13.49 7.38
C ASN A 135 -1.20 14.09 8.58
N VAL A 136 -0.50 14.66 9.57
CA VAL A 136 -1.12 15.37 10.69
C VAL A 136 -1.82 16.64 10.18
N CYS A 137 -1.18 17.43 9.30
CA CYS A 137 -1.83 18.58 8.66
C CYS A 137 -3.09 18.17 7.88
N MET A 138 -3.04 17.06 7.13
CA MET A 138 -4.21 16.52 6.42
C MET A 138 -5.34 16.13 7.37
N LEU A 139 -5.01 15.54 8.53
CA LEU A 139 -5.99 15.23 9.58
C LEU A 139 -6.60 16.52 10.15
N ILE A 140 -5.78 17.54 10.41
CA ILE A 140 -6.25 18.86 10.86
C ILE A 140 -7.20 19.47 9.83
N SER A 141 -6.88 19.42 8.53
CA SER A 141 -7.77 19.89 7.46
C SER A 141 -9.12 19.16 7.48
N ALA A 142 -9.14 17.85 7.71
CA ALA A 142 -10.37 17.08 7.84
C ALA A 142 -11.19 17.48 9.08
N LEU A 143 -10.54 17.70 10.23
CA LEU A 143 -11.22 18.14 11.45
C LEU A 143 -11.76 19.57 11.31
N LEU A 144 -11.01 20.48 10.69
CA LEU A 144 -11.47 21.84 10.41
C LEU A 144 -12.67 21.83 9.46
N ALA A 145 -12.63 20.99 8.42
CA ALA A 145 -13.74 20.87 7.48
C ALA A 145 -15.06 20.48 8.17
N ILE A 146 -15.00 19.55 9.13
CA ILE A 146 -16.17 19.12 9.89
C ILE A 146 -16.63 20.20 10.88
N ASN A 147 -15.71 20.81 11.64
CA ASN A 147 -16.07 21.76 12.69
C ASN A 147 -16.53 23.13 12.14
N TYR A 148 -16.03 23.53 10.98
CA TYR A 148 -16.34 24.82 10.33
C TYR A 148 -17.20 24.68 9.07
N PHE A 149 -17.76 23.50 8.83
CA PHE A 149 -18.67 23.22 7.72
C PHE A 149 -18.12 23.59 6.33
N PHE A 150 -16.89 23.18 6.03
CA PHE A 150 -16.28 23.48 4.73
C PHE A 150 -16.99 22.74 3.60
N SER A 151 -17.16 23.39 2.46
CA SER A 151 -17.54 22.70 1.21
C SER A 151 -16.48 21.66 0.81
N LEU A 152 -16.86 20.69 -0.01
CA LEU A 152 -15.96 19.59 -0.38
C LEU A 152 -14.71 20.08 -1.11
N GLU A 153 -14.88 21.10 -1.96
CA GLU A 153 -13.82 21.75 -2.72
C GLU A 153 -12.82 22.43 -1.80
N LEU A 154 -13.31 23.15 -0.77
CA LEU A 154 -12.46 23.83 0.20
C LEU A 154 -11.68 22.83 1.06
N TYR A 155 -12.33 21.74 1.50
CA TYR A 155 -11.64 20.64 2.16
C TYR A 155 -10.54 20.05 1.26
N PHE A 156 -10.86 19.75 0.00
CA PHE A 156 -9.92 19.13 -0.92
C PHE A 156 -8.72 20.05 -1.23
N PHE A 157 -8.96 21.36 -1.29
CA PHE A 157 -7.91 22.36 -1.42
C PHE A 157 -6.93 22.33 -0.23
N PHE A 158 -7.42 22.40 1.01
CA PHE A 158 -6.57 22.33 2.20
C PHE A 158 -5.88 20.97 2.36
N TYR A 159 -6.57 19.88 2.02
CA TYR A 159 -5.98 18.55 1.95
C TYR A 159 -4.78 18.51 1.00
N THR A 160 -4.93 19.10 -0.19
CA THR A 160 -3.87 19.12 -1.20
C THR A 160 -2.70 20.02 -0.79
N ILE A 161 -2.96 21.19 -0.19
CA ILE A 161 -1.90 22.05 0.38
C ILE A 161 -1.13 21.31 1.47
N SER A 162 -1.84 20.60 2.36
CA SER A 162 -1.21 19.81 3.42
C SER A 162 -0.33 18.70 2.88
N MET A 163 -0.63 18.16 1.69
CA MET A 163 0.24 17.22 0.99
C MET A 163 1.52 17.90 0.45
N LEU A 164 1.40 19.12 -0.07
CA LEU A 164 2.51 19.87 -0.67
C LEU A 164 3.49 20.48 0.34
N ILE A 165 3.14 20.57 1.63
CA ILE A 165 4.03 21.12 2.67
C ILE A 165 5.37 20.36 2.80
N ILE A 166 5.39 19.10 2.34
CA ILE A 166 6.59 18.25 2.30
C ILE A 166 7.67 18.86 1.39
N ILE A 167 7.27 19.52 0.30
CA ILE A 167 8.16 20.00 -0.75
C ILE A 167 9.19 21.00 -0.20
N PRO A 168 8.80 22.14 0.39
CA PRO A 168 9.77 23.12 0.91
C PRO A 168 10.65 22.53 2.02
N LEU A 169 10.09 21.70 2.90
CA LEU A 169 10.83 21.07 4.00
C LEU A 169 11.91 20.09 3.50
N ASN A 170 11.61 19.34 2.44
CA ASN A 170 12.57 18.42 1.84
C ASN A 170 13.61 19.13 0.98
N ILE A 171 13.22 20.19 0.26
CA ILE A 171 14.16 21.05 -0.48
C ILE A 171 15.17 21.68 0.50
N TYR A 172 14.70 22.21 1.63
CA TYR A 172 15.60 22.75 2.66
C TYR A 172 16.62 21.71 3.15
N LYS A 173 16.20 20.44 3.27
CA LYS A 173 17.10 19.37 3.72
C LYS A 173 18.15 18.95 2.69
N LEU A 174 17.98 19.30 1.41
CA LEU A 174 19.00 19.05 0.39
C LEU A 174 20.30 19.83 0.64
N ASN A 175 20.28 20.88 1.47
CA ASN A 175 21.52 21.55 1.94
C ASN A 175 22.46 20.61 2.71
N SER A 176 22.04 19.37 3.02
CA SER A 176 22.92 18.32 3.54
C SER A 176 23.81 17.64 2.48
N TYR A 177 23.62 17.93 1.20
CA TYR A 177 24.55 17.53 0.15
C TYR A 177 25.78 18.44 0.12
N GLN A 178 26.92 17.89 -0.32
CA GLN A 178 28.14 18.67 -0.60
C GLN A 178 28.03 19.53 -1.88
N LEU A 179 26.84 19.60 -2.47
CA LEU A 179 26.54 20.31 -3.70
C LEU A 179 25.61 21.50 -3.43
N PRO A 180 25.78 22.62 -4.14
CA PRO A 180 24.83 23.73 -4.07
C PRO A 180 23.43 23.27 -4.46
N LEU A 181 22.41 23.73 -3.73
CA LEU A 181 21.01 23.37 -3.98
C LEU A 181 20.61 23.54 -5.45
N LEU A 182 20.99 24.68 -6.05
CA LEU A 182 20.69 25.00 -7.45
C LEU A 182 21.26 23.99 -8.44
N SER A 183 22.42 23.39 -8.15
CA SER A 183 23.01 22.35 -9.01
C SER A 183 22.22 21.04 -8.97
N LEU A 184 21.38 20.84 -7.95
CA LEU A 184 20.56 19.64 -7.81
C LEU A 184 19.15 19.81 -8.41
N ILE A 185 18.54 20.98 -8.20
CA ILE A 185 17.11 21.20 -8.45
C ILE A 185 16.79 22.02 -9.70
N LEU A 186 17.74 22.77 -10.25
CA LEU A 186 17.46 23.56 -11.46
C LEU A 186 17.22 22.65 -12.66
N PRO A 187 16.13 22.85 -13.42
CA PRO A 187 15.91 22.13 -14.66
C PRO A 187 17.16 22.14 -15.57
N GLY A 188 17.42 21.01 -16.22
CA GLY A 188 18.55 20.79 -17.10
C GLY A 188 18.42 19.45 -17.77
N TRP A 189 19.10 19.23 -18.90
CA TRP A 189 18.96 17.99 -19.65
C TRP A 189 20.31 17.44 -20.09
N ASN A 190 20.68 16.29 -19.55
CA ASN A 190 21.77 15.48 -20.04
C ASN A 190 21.30 14.04 -20.28
N TRP A 191 21.08 13.71 -21.55
CA TRP A 191 20.54 12.41 -21.95
C TRP A 191 21.46 11.23 -21.64
N TYR A 192 22.78 11.39 -21.82
CA TYR A 192 23.70 10.27 -21.72
C TYR A 192 23.73 9.59 -20.34
N PRO A 193 23.90 10.33 -19.22
CA PRO A 193 23.85 9.73 -17.90
C PRO A 193 22.41 9.41 -17.47
N PHE A 194 21.42 10.21 -17.87
CA PHE A 194 20.01 9.94 -17.57
C PHE A 194 19.50 8.63 -18.20
N ARG A 195 19.95 8.29 -19.41
CA ARG A 195 19.61 7.04 -20.11
C ARG A 195 19.99 5.79 -19.30
N LYS A 196 21.04 5.86 -18.45
CA LYS A 196 21.43 4.75 -17.58
C LYS A 196 20.33 4.42 -16.57
N ILE A 197 19.77 5.44 -15.92
CA ILE A 197 18.61 5.29 -15.03
C ILE A 197 17.42 4.79 -15.83
N LEU A 198 17.07 5.47 -16.93
CA LEU A 198 15.85 5.16 -17.68
C LEU A 198 15.82 3.71 -18.17
N LYS A 199 16.92 3.17 -18.70
CA LYS A 199 17.01 1.76 -19.14
C LYS A 199 16.77 0.76 -18.01
N TYR A 200 17.36 1.02 -16.83
CA TYR A 200 17.16 0.19 -15.66
C TYR A 200 15.72 0.27 -15.17
N SER A 201 15.19 1.48 -15.12
CA SER A 201 13.85 1.80 -14.65
C SER A 201 12.76 1.24 -15.55
N LEU A 202 12.98 1.13 -16.87
CA LEU A 202 12.03 0.54 -17.82
C LEU A 202 11.70 -0.92 -17.51
N ALA A 203 12.68 -1.72 -17.08
CA ALA A 203 12.46 -3.12 -16.72
C ALA A 203 11.61 -3.26 -15.45
N ILE A 204 11.82 -2.38 -14.46
CA ILE A 204 11.06 -2.33 -13.21
C ILE A 204 9.66 -1.74 -13.45
N PHE A 205 9.56 -0.73 -14.31
CA PHE A 205 8.29 -0.16 -14.75
C PHE A 205 7.39 -1.22 -15.38
N ALA A 206 7.92 -2.06 -16.27
CA ALA A 206 7.17 -3.17 -16.87
C ALA A 206 6.59 -4.14 -15.82
N MET A 207 7.29 -4.38 -14.71
CA MET A 207 6.77 -5.13 -13.56
C MET A 207 5.63 -4.37 -12.86
N GLY A 208 5.82 -3.08 -12.64
CA GLY A 208 4.86 -2.21 -11.97
C GLY A 208 3.53 -2.08 -12.69
N ILE A 209 3.52 -2.12 -14.02
CA ILE A 209 2.30 -2.03 -14.83
C ILE A 209 1.28 -3.05 -14.36
N PHE A 210 1.61 -4.34 -14.36
CA PHE A 210 0.65 -5.38 -14.03
C PHE A 210 0.14 -5.30 -12.59
N GLN A 211 1.01 -4.95 -11.64
CA GLN A 211 0.63 -4.84 -10.23
C GLN A 211 -0.30 -3.65 -10.00
N MET A 212 0.03 -2.50 -10.60
CA MET A 212 -0.77 -1.28 -10.46
C MET A 212 -2.06 -1.37 -11.25
N THR A 213 -2.06 -1.97 -12.43
CA THR A 213 -3.30 -2.27 -13.16
C THR A 213 -4.19 -3.13 -12.28
N ALA A 214 -3.69 -4.24 -11.73
CA ALA A 214 -4.49 -5.06 -10.83
C ALA A 214 -5.02 -4.28 -9.62
N ASN A 215 -4.20 -3.44 -8.97
CA ASN A 215 -4.58 -2.77 -7.72
C ASN A 215 -5.43 -1.50 -7.90
N ASN A 216 -5.13 -0.70 -8.91
CA ASN A 216 -5.76 0.61 -9.13
C ASN A 216 -6.89 0.55 -10.16
N LEU A 217 -6.96 -0.46 -11.07
CA LEU A 217 -8.06 -0.54 -12.05
C LEU A 217 -9.34 -0.98 -11.38
N ARG A 218 -9.26 -1.84 -10.36
CA ARG A 218 -10.44 -2.39 -9.67
C ARG A 218 -11.48 -1.32 -9.30
N PRO A 219 -11.15 -0.23 -8.59
CA PRO A 219 -12.14 0.80 -8.30
C PRO A 219 -12.71 1.43 -9.58
N LEU A 220 -11.90 1.72 -10.61
CA LEU A 220 -12.42 2.26 -11.87
C LEU A 220 -13.38 1.28 -12.59
N LEU A 221 -13.06 -0.01 -12.57
CA LEU A 221 -13.92 -1.06 -13.14
C LEU A 221 -15.23 -1.17 -12.37
N LEU A 222 -15.17 -1.13 -11.04
CA LEU A 222 -16.37 -1.14 -10.20
C LEU A 222 -17.25 0.07 -10.52
N GLY A 223 -16.68 1.27 -10.59
CA GLY A 223 -17.44 2.49 -10.92
C GLY A 223 -18.16 2.41 -12.27
N ARG A 224 -17.58 1.69 -13.25
CA ARG A 224 -18.13 1.57 -14.61
C ARG A 224 -19.09 0.40 -14.81
N PHE A 225 -18.83 -0.75 -14.18
CA PHE A 225 -19.48 -2.04 -14.46
C PHE A 225 -20.33 -2.57 -13.30
N SER A 226 -20.27 -1.96 -12.11
CA SER A 226 -21.15 -2.36 -11.01
C SER A 226 -22.59 -1.89 -11.25
N ARG A 227 -23.53 -2.52 -10.52
CA ARG A 227 -24.94 -2.12 -10.56
C ARG A 227 -25.17 -0.76 -9.92
N ASP A 228 -24.40 -0.43 -8.89
CA ASP A 228 -24.57 0.78 -8.07
C ASP A 228 -23.73 1.97 -8.58
N GLY A 229 -23.09 1.82 -9.75
CA GLY A 229 -22.31 2.89 -10.40
C GLY A 229 -21.17 3.40 -9.52
N VAL A 230 -21.08 4.73 -9.34
CA VAL A 230 -20.00 5.38 -8.57
C VAL A 230 -20.16 5.17 -7.06
N GLU A 231 -21.37 4.87 -6.56
CA GLU A 231 -21.61 4.71 -5.12
C GLU A 231 -20.88 3.50 -4.52
N VAL A 232 -20.66 2.46 -5.32
CA VAL A 232 -19.88 1.27 -4.94
C VAL A 232 -18.44 1.62 -4.54
N LEU A 233 -17.92 2.76 -5.01
CA LEU A 233 -16.56 3.21 -4.71
C LEU A 233 -16.42 3.62 -3.25
N THR A 234 -17.48 4.15 -2.65
CA THR A 234 -17.50 4.47 -1.22
C THR A 234 -17.38 3.18 -0.42
N ASP A 235 -18.20 2.18 -0.73
CA ASP A 235 -18.19 0.89 -0.05
C ASP A 235 -16.84 0.17 -0.22
N TYR A 236 -16.25 0.22 -1.42
CA TYR A 236 -14.91 -0.29 -1.68
C TYR A 236 -13.84 0.44 -0.82
N ARG A 237 -13.88 1.77 -0.75
CA ARG A 237 -12.90 2.56 0.02
C ARG A 237 -13.00 2.32 1.52
N VAL A 238 -14.20 2.08 2.05
CA VAL A 238 -14.42 1.76 3.46
C VAL A 238 -13.64 0.50 3.85
N ILE A 239 -13.87 -0.61 3.15
CA ILE A 239 -13.18 -1.87 3.47
C ILE A 239 -11.71 -1.85 3.06
N GLN A 240 -11.36 -1.14 1.96
CA GLN A 240 -9.98 -0.98 1.52
C GLN A 240 -9.14 -0.27 2.59
N THR A 241 -9.69 0.75 3.25
CA THR A 241 -8.96 1.48 4.30
C THR A 241 -8.53 0.55 5.41
N ILE A 242 -9.43 -0.31 5.89
CA ILE A 242 -9.14 -1.30 6.93
C ILE A 242 -8.11 -2.33 6.42
N ALA A 243 -8.28 -2.87 5.21
CA ALA A 243 -7.34 -3.83 4.63
C ALA A 243 -5.93 -3.24 4.43
N MET A 244 -5.83 -1.97 4.02
CA MET A 244 -4.56 -1.28 3.81
C MET A 244 -3.80 -1.02 5.10
N LEU A 245 -4.47 -0.87 6.24
CA LEU A 245 -3.81 -0.80 7.55
C LEU A 245 -3.04 -2.11 7.84
N VAL A 246 -3.66 -3.26 7.55
CA VAL A 246 -3.01 -4.57 7.74
C VAL A 246 -1.85 -4.76 6.76
N ILE A 247 -2.02 -4.38 5.50
CA ILE A 247 -0.95 -4.41 4.48
C ILE A 247 0.23 -3.53 4.91
N ALA A 248 -0.03 -2.34 5.46
CA ALA A 248 1.01 -1.43 5.91
C ALA A 248 1.86 -2.06 7.03
N ILE A 249 1.23 -2.72 8.00
CA ILE A 249 1.92 -3.45 9.08
C ILE A 249 2.76 -4.60 8.51
N GLY A 250 2.22 -5.37 7.55
CA GLY A 250 2.98 -6.41 6.84
C GLY A 250 4.19 -5.85 6.09
N GLY A 251 4.04 -4.68 5.47
CA GLY A 251 5.10 -3.99 4.72
C GLY A 251 6.30 -3.54 5.57
N VAL A 252 6.11 -3.28 6.87
CA VAL A 252 7.21 -2.92 7.79
C VAL A 252 8.24 -4.05 7.86
N PHE A 253 7.79 -5.32 7.85
CA PHE A 253 8.70 -6.47 7.88
C PHE A 253 9.60 -6.52 6.66
N MET A 254 9.08 -6.23 5.47
CA MET A 254 9.90 -6.20 4.25
C MET A 254 11.05 -5.20 4.36
N GLN A 255 10.79 -4.02 4.93
CA GLN A 255 11.79 -2.96 5.09
C GLN A 255 12.92 -3.38 6.06
N VAL A 256 12.58 -4.11 7.13
CA VAL A 256 13.54 -4.59 8.11
C VAL A 256 14.29 -5.84 7.63
N LEU A 257 13.59 -6.77 6.98
CA LEU A 257 14.15 -8.05 6.55
C LEU A 257 15.05 -7.92 5.33
N LEU A 258 14.76 -7.02 4.38
CA LEU A 258 15.51 -6.94 3.13
C LEU A 258 17.02 -6.64 3.31
N PRO A 259 17.45 -5.65 4.12
CA PRO A 259 18.87 -5.43 4.37
C PRO A 259 19.55 -6.62 5.04
N SER A 260 18.90 -7.22 6.05
CA SER A 260 19.42 -8.38 6.78
C SER A 260 19.56 -9.61 5.88
N THR A 261 18.55 -9.87 5.06
CA THR A 261 18.53 -11.00 4.13
C THR A 261 19.59 -10.85 3.05
N SER A 262 19.75 -9.64 2.50
CA SER A 262 20.80 -9.33 1.51
C SER A 262 22.21 -9.60 2.05
N LYS A 263 22.48 -9.19 3.30
CA LYS A 263 23.77 -9.45 3.96
C LYS A 263 24.02 -10.95 4.14
N HIS A 264 23.09 -11.68 4.74
CA HIS A 264 23.27 -13.11 5.01
C HIS A 264 23.30 -13.97 3.75
N TYR A 265 22.64 -13.52 2.68
CA TYR A 265 22.72 -14.15 1.37
C TYR A 265 24.10 -13.95 0.73
N ALA A 266 24.67 -12.74 0.81
CA ALA A 266 26.03 -12.46 0.34
C ALA A 266 27.08 -13.25 1.13
N ASP A 267 26.88 -13.41 2.44
CA ASP A 267 27.77 -14.17 3.34
C ASP A 267 27.64 -15.70 3.17
N GLY A 268 26.69 -16.20 2.35
CA GLY A 268 26.44 -17.63 2.18
C GLY A 268 25.95 -18.34 3.46
N ASN A 269 25.41 -17.59 4.44
CA ASN A 269 25.02 -18.13 5.74
C ASN A 269 23.66 -18.82 5.68
N GLN A 270 23.64 -20.05 5.15
CA GLN A 270 22.42 -20.82 4.92
C GLN A 270 21.56 -21.00 6.18
N ARG A 271 22.19 -21.19 7.35
CA ARG A 271 21.47 -21.34 8.62
C ARG A 271 20.65 -20.09 8.97
N LYS A 272 21.22 -18.91 8.76
CA LYS A 272 20.51 -17.65 8.98
C LYS A 272 19.40 -17.44 7.95
N LEU A 273 19.59 -17.89 6.72
CA LEU A 273 18.53 -17.84 5.69
C LEU A 273 17.37 -18.78 6.04
N ASP A 274 17.65 -19.99 6.54
CA ASP A 274 16.63 -20.91 7.07
C ASP A 274 15.84 -20.28 8.24
N GLU A 275 16.54 -19.67 9.21
CA GLU A 275 15.90 -18.95 10.32
C GLU A 275 15.00 -17.82 9.79
N ILE A 276 15.48 -17.00 8.85
CA ILE A 276 14.68 -15.91 8.26
C ILE A 276 13.45 -16.44 7.52
N VAL A 277 13.60 -17.50 6.72
CA VAL A 277 12.49 -18.04 5.92
C VAL A 277 11.46 -18.73 6.81
N TYR A 278 11.86 -19.69 7.64
CA TYR A 278 10.90 -20.47 8.41
C TYR A 278 10.44 -19.77 9.69
N ASP A 279 11.36 -19.23 10.49
CA ASP A 279 10.98 -18.56 11.74
C ASP A 279 10.43 -17.17 11.46
N GLY A 280 11.00 -16.45 10.49
CA GLY A 280 10.44 -15.17 10.04
C GLY A 280 9.01 -15.32 9.54
N THR A 281 8.70 -16.34 8.71
CA THR A 281 7.31 -16.59 8.26
C THR A 281 6.41 -16.98 9.42
N LYS A 282 6.93 -17.74 10.40
CA LYS A 282 6.16 -18.12 11.58
C LYS A 282 5.78 -16.91 12.44
N TYR A 283 6.73 -16.04 12.77
CA TYR A 283 6.47 -14.88 13.63
C TYR A 283 5.66 -13.78 12.94
N ILE A 284 5.89 -13.54 11.65
CA ILE A 284 5.06 -12.58 10.92
C ILE A 284 3.61 -13.08 10.80
N THR A 285 3.42 -14.39 10.55
CA THR A 285 2.06 -14.97 10.49
C THR A 285 1.39 -14.90 11.85
N LEU A 286 2.13 -15.10 12.95
CA LEU A 286 1.60 -14.97 14.30
C LEU A 286 1.09 -13.54 14.58
N LEU A 287 1.91 -12.52 14.29
CA LEU A 287 1.49 -11.12 14.46
C LEU A 287 0.32 -10.76 13.55
N LEU A 288 0.38 -11.14 12.26
CA LEU A 288 -0.68 -10.85 11.32
C LEU A 288 -1.97 -11.58 11.67
N SER A 289 -1.90 -12.81 12.17
CA SER A 289 -3.08 -13.57 12.61
C SER A 289 -3.77 -12.87 13.78
N LEU A 290 -3.00 -12.35 14.75
CA LEU A 290 -3.56 -11.56 15.85
C LEU A 290 -4.39 -10.38 15.32
N ILE A 291 -3.83 -9.62 14.38
CA ILE A 291 -4.47 -8.40 13.83
C ILE A 291 -5.62 -8.75 12.88
N VAL A 292 -5.47 -9.75 12.02
CA VAL A 292 -6.48 -10.12 11.03
C VAL A 292 -7.70 -10.71 11.71
N PHE A 293 -7.51 -11.67 12.61
CA PHE A 293 -8.65 -12.36 13.22
C PHE A 293 -9.39 -11.50 14.26
N ILE A 294 -8.73 -10.54 14.94
CA ILE A 294 -9.45 -9.57 15.78
C ILE A 294 -10.32 -8.62 14.95
N LEU A 295 -9.87 -8.24 13.76
CA LEU A 295 -10.66 -7.45 12.81
C LEU A 295 -11.79 -8.28 12.22
N CYS A 296 -11.56 -9.55 11.85
CA CYS A 296 -12.60 -10.44 11.38
C CYS A 296 -13.68 -10.70 12.43
N LEU A 297 -13.29 -10.90 13.70
CA LEU A 297 -14.22 -11.07 14.82
C LEU A 297 -15.20 -9.90 14.96
N ASN A 298 -14.69 -8.69 14.75
CA ASN A 298 -15.40 -7.46 14.99
C ASN A 298 -15.78 -6.73 13.70
N ALA A 299 -15.78 -7.40 12.54
CA ALA A 299 -15.93 -6.74 11.24
C ALA A 299 -17.20 -5.88 11.16
N LYS A 300 -18.36 -6.40 11.59
CA LYS A 300 -19.63 -5.66 11.63
C LYS A 300 -19.56 -4.46 12.59
N LEU A 301 -19.13 -4.69 13.84
CA LEU A 301 -19.03 -3.64 14.86
C LEU A 301 -18.08 -2.52 14.44
N ILE A 302 -16.94 -2.86 13.83
CA ILE A 302 -15.97 -1.89 13.33
C ILE A 302 -16.58 -1.09 12.18
N LEU A 303 -17.26 -1.73 11.24
CA LEU A 303 -17.94 -1.03 10.14
C LEU A 303 -19.03 -0.10 10.65
N TYR A 304 -19.84 -0.55 11.60
CA TYR A 304 -20.87 0.27 12.24
C TYR A 304 -20.28 1.48 12.98
N ILE A 305 -19.24 1.29 13.79
CA ILE A 305 -18.58 2.40 14.50
C ILE A 305 -17.90 3.37 13.52
N TYR A 306 -17.35 2.84 12.43
CA TYR A 306 -16.63 3.63 11.45
C TYR A 306 -17.55 4.46 10.54
N MET A 307 -18.65 3.85 10.07
CA MET A 307 -19.50 4.38 9.00
C MET A 307 -20.96 4.62 9.40
N GLY A 308 -21.43 4.05 10.50
CA GLY A 308 -22.82 4.06 10.91
C GLY A 308 -23.62 2.89 10.33
N GLU A 309 -24.96 2.99 10.40
CA GLU A 309 -25.89 2.01 9.85
C GLU A 309 -25.75 1.86 8.33
N GLY A 310 -26.05 0.67 7.81
CA GLY A 310 -26.11 0.39 6.37
C GLY A 310 -24.82 -0.17 5.74
N TYR A 311 -23.77 -0.41 6.53
CA TYR A 311 -22.49 -0.96 6.04
C TYR A 311 -22.22 -2.41 6.51
N ASP A 312 -23.15 -3.03 7.24
CA ASP A 312 -22.98 -4.37 7.81
C ASP A 312 -22.80 -5.47 6.75
N ASP A 313 -23.39 -5.28 5.56
CA ASP A 313 -23.28 -6.20 4.43
C ASP A 313 -21.86 -6.27 3.86
N LEU A 314 -21.02 -5.26 4.13
CA LEU A 314 -19.62 -5.26 3.73
C LEU A 314 -18.73 -6.15 4.62
N ALA A 315 -19.23 -6.61 5.76
CA ALA A 315 -18.43 -7.38 6.71
C ALA A 315 -17.89 -8.68 6.09
N LEU A 316 -18.69 -9.37 5.28
CA LEU A 316 -18.25 -10.58 4.58
C LEU A 316 -17.07 -10.29 3.64
N TRP A 317 -17.19 -9.23 2.84
CA TRP A 317 -16.17 -8.81 1.89
C TRP A 317 -14.88 -8.34 2.58
N LEU A 318 -15.03 -7.62 3.70
CA LEU A 318 -13.89 -7.24 4.54
C LEU A 318 -13.16 -8.47 5.08
N ILE A 319 -13.88 -9.47 5.62
CA ILE A 319 -13.28 -10.71 6.15
C ILE A 319 -12.50 -11.45 5.05
N ILE A 320 -13.10 -11.62 3.86
CA ILE A 320 -12.43 -12.29 2.73
C ILE A 320 -11.16 -11.54 2.33
N TRP A 321 -11.20 -10.21 2.29
CA TRP A 321 -10.04 -9.39 1.97
C TRP A 321 -8.94 -9.57 3.05
N LEU A 322 -9.29 -9.47 4.33
CA LEU A 322 -8.34 -9.62 5.44
C LEU A 322 -7.66 -11.00 5.45
N ILE A 323 -8.40 -12.08 5.19
CA ILE A 323 -7.85 -13.43 5.06
C ILE A 323 -6.89 -13.52 3.85
N THR A 324 -7.25 -12.89 2.74
CA THR A 324 -6.38 -12.80 1.56
C THR A 324 -5.09 -12.02 1.86
N VAL A 325 -5.17 -10.94 2.64
CA VAL A 325 -4.00 -10.18 3.10
C VAL A 325 -3.12 -11.05 4.00
N LEU A 326 -3.68 -11.79 4.96
CA LEU A 326 -2.93 -12.74 5.79
C LEU A 326 -2.18 -13.76 4.92
N LEU A 327 -2.88 -14.34 3.95
CA LEU A 327 -2.35 -15.33 3.02
C LEU A 327 -1.29 -14.75 2.07
N SER A 328 -1.20 -13.44 1.88
CA SER A 328 -0.17 -12.85 1.02
C SER A 328 1.04 -12.35 1.78
N MET A 329 0.81 -11.72 2.93
CA MET A 329 1.85 -11.05 3.69
C MET A 329 2.72 -12.04 4.49
N HIS A 330 2.28 -13.28 4.73
CA HIS A 330 3.15 -14.31 5.35
C HIS A 330 4.38 -14.64 4.51
N ASN A 331 4.31 -14.38 3.21
CA ASN A 331 5.39 -14.63 2.26
C ASN A 331 6.46 -13.52 2.25
N ALA A 332 6.33 -12.48 3.08
CA ALA A 332 7.30 -11.38 3.14
C ALA A 332 8.77 -11.84 3.34
N PRO A 333 9.11 -12.76 4.27
CA PRO A 333 10.50 -13.22 4.43
C PRO A 333 11.06 -13.96 3.20
N VAL A 334 10.21 -14.71 2.49
CA VAL A 334 10.61 -15.36 1.23
C VAL A 334 10.80 -14.30 0.14
N ALA A 335 9.89 -13.33 0.04
CA ALA A 335 9.97 -12.25 -0.91
C ALA A 335 11.24 -11.40 -0.70
N SER A 336 11.65 -11.12 0.53
CA SER A 336 12.90 -10.40 0.81
C SER A 336 14.12 -11.16 0.32
N LEU A 337 14.13 -12.50 0.45
CA LEU A 337 15.19 -13.34 -0.06
C LEU A 337 15.22 -13.42 -1.59
N VAL A 338 14.05 -13.54 -2.23
CA VAL A 338 13.95 -13.49 -3.71
C VAL A 338 14.54 -12.18 -4.24
N LEU A 339 14.20 -11.04 -3.61
CA LEU A 339 14.74 -9.73 -3.99
C LEU A 339 16.26 -9.66 -3.78
N ALA A 340 16.77 -10.20 -2.67
CA ALA A 340 18.22 -10.27 -2.41
C ALA A 340 18.98 -11.08 -3.48
N THR A 341 18.36 -12.10 -4.09
CA THR A 341 19.00 -12.88 -5.17
C THR A 341 19.11 -12.13 -6.50
N GLY A 342 18.35 -11.05 -6.69
CA GLY A 342 18.25 -10.32 -7.96
C GLY A 342 17.49 -11.05 -9.08
N LYS A 343 16.98 -12.27 -8.85
CA LYS A 343 16.26 -13.07 -9.86
C LYS A 343 14.79 -12.67 -10.00
N THR A 344 14.53 -11.42 -10.34
CA THR A 344 13.19 -10.81 -10.36
C THR A 344 12.40 -11.01 -11.65
N LYS A 345 13.03 -11.47 -12.74
CA LYS A 345 12.38 -11.63 -14.06
C LYS A 345 11.06 -12.41 -13.99
N PHE A 346 11.01 -13.48 -13.20
CA PHE A 346 9.80 -14.30 -13.08
C PHE A 346 8.71 -13.69 -12.18
N LEU A 347 9.01 -12.69 -11.34
CA LEU A 347 8.00 -11.89 -10.65
C LEU A 347 7.16 -11.08 -11.64
N VAL A 348 7.77 -10.66 -12.76
CA VAL A 348 7.06 -9.95 -13.84
C VAL A 348 6.03 -10.87 -14.48
N TYR A 349 6.44 -12.09 -14.87
CA TYR A 349 5.51 -13.08 -15.46
C TYR A 349 4.40 -13.45 -14.49
N SER A 350 4.72 -13.70 -13.21
CA SER A 350 3.73 -13.97 -12.17
C SER A 350 2.69 -12.84 -12.07
N SER A 351 3.16 -11.59 -12.04
CA SER A 351 2.28 -10.41 -11.96
C SER A 351 1.44 -10.22 -13.21
N ALA A 352 1.99 -10.46 -14.39
CA ALA A 352 1.28 -10.40 -15.65
C ALA A 352 0.13 -11.42 -15.70
N ILE A 353 0.43 -12.69 -15.40
CA ILE A 353 -0.56 -13.77 -15.41
C ILE A 353 -1.67 -13.49 -14.37
N ALA A 354 -1.28 -13.10 -13.15
CA ALA A 354 -2.22 -12.77 -12.10
C ALA A 354 -3.12 -11.57 -12.48
N CYS A 355 -2.56 -10.53 -13.11
CA CYS A 355 -3.32 -9.38 -13.58
C CYS A 355 -4.32 -9.78 -14.68
N VAL A 356 -3.86 -10.50 -15.71
CA VAL A 356 -4.70 -10.95 -16.83
C VAL A 356 -5.82 -11.88 -16.37
N ALA A 357 -5.59 -12.69 -15.33
CA ALA A 357 -6.64 -13.53 -14.74
C ALA A 357 -7.63 -12.72 -13.87
N SER A 358 -7.12 -11.81 -13.03
CA SER A 358 -7.94 -11.11 -12.03
C SER A 358 -8.85 -10.01 -12.60
N ILE A 359 -8.42 -9.31 -13.66
CA ILE A 359 -9.19 -8.20 -14.24
C ILE A 359 -10.50 -8.67 -14.89
N PRO A 360 -10.51 -9.69 -15.78
CA PRO A 360 -11.75 -10.21 -16.36
C PRO A 360 -12.72 -10.71 -15.29
N ILE A 361 -12.23 -11.39 -14.26
CA ILE A 361 -13.05 -11.86 -13.14
C ILE A 361 -13.71 -10.68 -12.42
N THR A 362 -12.97 -9.60 -12.19
CA THR A 362 -13.53 -8.37 -11.58
C THR A 362 -14.64 -7.80 -12.44
N ILE A 363 -14.47 -7.73 -13.76
CA ILE A 363 -15.48 -7.19 -14.70
C ILE A 363 -16.73 -8.07 -14.71
N ILE A 364 -16.57 -9.38 -14.86
CA ILE A 364 -17.69 -10.34 -14.96
C ILE A 364 -18.52 -10.35 -13.67
N LEU A 365 -17.86 -10.25 -12.52
CA LEU A 365 -18.54 -10.31 -11.21
C LEU A 365 -19.07 -8.95 -10.75
N ALA A 366 -18.63 -7.82 -11.33
CA ALA A 366 -18.97 -6.47 -10.86
C ALA A 366 -20.47 -6.22 -10.78
N TYR A 367 -21.23 -6.67 -11.79
CA TYR A 367 -22.68 -6.45 -11.85
C TYR A 367 -23.44 -7.21 -10.75
N ASN A 368 -23.01 -8.44 -10.42
CA ASN A 368 -23.72 -9.31 -9.48
C ASN A 368 -23.26 -9.16 -8.03
N TYR A 369 -21.98 -8.82 -7.82
CA TYR A 369 -21.35 -8.84 -6.50
C TYR A 369 -20.85 -7.46 -6.04
N ASN A 370 -21.01 -6.41 -6.84
CA ASN A 370 -20.57 -5.05 -6.51
C ASN A 370 -19.13 -5.04 -5.95
N VAL A 371 -18.89 -4.52 -4.75
CA VAL A 371 -17.57 -4.50 -4.09
C VAL A 371 -16.92 -5.88 -4.00
N GLY A 372 -17.72 -6.93 -3.85
CA GLY A 372 -17.24 -8.31 -3.76
C GLY A 372 -16.45 -8.75 -4.99
N ALA A 373 -16.78 -8.22 -6.18
CA ALA A 373 -16.03 -8.50 -7.39
C ALA A 373 -14.57 -8.05 -7.30
N ALA A 374 -14.30 -6.88 -6.70
CA ALA A 374 -12.94 -6.40 -6.51
C ALA A 374 -12.19 -7.20 -5.44
N VAL A 375 -12.88 -7.63 -4.38
CA VAL A 375 -12.29 -8.49 -3.34
C VAL A 375 -11.92 -9.85 -3.91
N ILE A 376 -12.81 -10.48 -4.68
CA ILE A 376 -12.52 -11.75 -5.37
C ILE A 376 -11.40 -11.57 -6.40
N GLY A 377 -11.42 -10.49 -7.18
CA GLY A 377 -10.35 -10.15 -8.10
C GLY A 377 -8.99 -10.00 -7.40
N TYR A 378 -8.96 -9.37 -6.22
CA TYR A 378 -7.76 -9.32 -5.38
C TYR A 378 -7.34 -10.70 -4.89
N ALA A 379 -8.27 -11.51 -4.39
CA ALA A 379 -8.00 -12.87 -3.94
C ALA A 379 -7.38 -13.73 -5.04
N VAL A 380 -7.96 -13.72 -6.24
CA VAL A 380 -7.41 -14.44 -7.39
C VAL A 380 -5.99 -13.96 -7.70
N TYR A 381 -5.78 -12.65 -7.76
CA TYR A 381 -4.45 -12.08 -8.02
C TYR A 381 -3.42 -12.58 -6.99
N MET A 382 -3.76 -12.55 -5.69
CA MET A 382 -2.83 -13.00 -4.65
C MET A 382 -2.60 -14.51 -4.68
N ILE A 383 -3.63 -15.33 -4.96
CA ILE A 383 -3.48 -16.79 -5.08
C ILE A 383 -2.48 -17.15 -6.18
N PHE A 384 -2.55 -16.50 -7.34
CA PHE A 384 -1.56 -16.70 -8.41
C PHE A 384 -0.15 -16.33 -7.95
N GLN A 385 0.02 -15.18 -7.29
CA GLN A 385 1.32 -14.75 -6.77
C GLN A 385 1.90 -15.77 -5.80
N ILE A 386 1.11 -16.20 -4.81
CA ILE A 386 1.57 -17.13 -3.77
C ILE A 386 1.83 -18.50 -4.36
N GLY A 387 0.98 -18.97 -5.27
CA GLY A 387 1.22 -20.21 -6.02
C GLY A 387 2.59 -20.16 -6.72
N PHE A 388 2.90 -19.05 -7.39
CA PHE A 388 4.18 -18.86 -8.04
C PHE A 388 5.35 -18.86 -7.02
N TYR A 389 5.19 -18.21 -5.88
CA TYR A 389 6.20 -18.25 -4.81
C TYR A 389 6.44 -19.67 -4.30
N TYR A 390 5.39 -20.42 -3.96
CA TYR A 390 5.50 -21.76 -3.40
C TYR A 390 6.02 -22.78 -4.41
N PHE A 391 5.57 -22.75 -5.66
CA PHE A 391 5.96 -23.76 -6.66
C PHE A 391 7.28 -23.46 -7.35
N TYR A 392 7.58 -22.19 -7.62
CA TYR A 392 8.76 -21.79 -8.37
C TYR A 392 9.86 -21.20 -7.47
N TYR A 393 9.59 -20.10 -6.76
CA TYR A 393 10.66 -19.40 -6.05
C TYR A 393 11.21 -20.18 -4.86
N THR A 394 10.36 -20.58 -3.92
CA THR A 394 10.77 -21.28 -2.70
C THR A 394 11.48 -22.60 -3.02
N ASN A 395 10.88 -23.42 -3.90
CA ASN A 395 11.43 -24.74 -4.24
C ASN A 395 12.58 -24.69 -5.27
N LYS A 396 12.39 -24.04 -6.43
CA LYS A 396 13.36 -24.13 -7.56
C LYS A 396 14.48 -23.10 -7.47
N VAL A 397 14.15 -21.87 -7.06
CA VAL A 397 15.13 -20.77 -7.05
C VAL A 397 15.92 -20.75 -5.74
N LEU A 398 15.21 -20.83 -4.62
CA LEU A 398 15.79 -20.69 -3.27
C LEU A 398 16.12 -22.03 -2.61
N LYS A 399 15.62 -23.16 -3.15
CA LYS A 399 15.87 -24.53 -2.67
C LYS A 399 15.41 -24.79 -1.21
N PHE A 400 14.42 -24.05 -0.73
CA PHE A 400 13.72 -24.36 0.52
C PHE A 400 12.55 -25.32 0.27
N ASN A 401 12.03 -25.92 1.34
CA ASN A 401 10.90 -26.82 1.27
C ASN A 401 9.59 -26.06 1.48
N SER A 402 8.83 -25.87 0.40
CA SER A 402 7.53 -25.18 0.45
C SER A 402 6.49 -25.85 1.34
N ARG A 403 6.49 -27.19 1.45
CA ARG A 403 5.58 -27.90 2.36
C ARG A 403 5.93 -27.59 3.81
N ARG A 404 7.22 -27.58 4.13
CA ARG A 404 7.70 -27.19 5.47
C ARG A 404 7.27 -25.76 5.79
N LEU A 405 7.46 -24.83 4.86
CA LEU A 405 7.05 -23.43 5.01
C LEU A 405 5.54 -23.31 5.30
N PHE A 406 4.70 -24.01 4.53
CA PHE A 406 3.25 -23.97 4.74
C PHE A 406 2.85 -24.60 6.09
N PHE A 407 3.21 -25.86 6.31
CA PHE A 407 2.68 -26.64 7.43
C PHE A 407 3.37 -26.38 8.77
N GLN A 408 4.61 -25.91 8.78
CA GLN A 408 5.34 -25.63 10.03
C GLN A 408 5.40 -24.13 10.37
N SER A 409 5.39 -23.25 9.38
CA SER A 409 5.56 -21.81 9.61
C SER A 409 4.25 -21.03 9.47
N PHE A 410 3.46 -21.25 8.42
CA PHE A 410 2.23 -20.47 8.18
C PHE A 410 0.99 -21.05 8.86
N PHE A 411 0.72 -22.34 8.63
CA PHE A 411 -0.53 -22.98 9.03
C PHE A 411 -0.75 -22.99 10.55
N PRO A 412 0.25 -23.30 11.41
CA PRO A 412 0.00 -23.34 12.85
C PRO A 412 -0.38 -21.98 13.45
N PRO A 413 0.31 -20.85 13.18
CA PRO A 413 -0.16 -19.54 13.66
C PRO A 413 -1.54 -19.15 13.13
N ALA A 414 -1.83 -19.43 11.86
CA ALA A 414 -3.14 -19.15 11.27
C ALA A 414 -4.26 -19.98 11.91
N LEU A 415 -3.97 -21.25 12.24
CA LEU A 415 -4.90 -22.13 12.94
C LEU A 415 -5.18 -21.64 14.36
N ILE A 416 -4.17 -21.14 15.08
CA ILE A 416 -4.37 -20.51 16.40
C ILE A 416 -5.25 -19.27 16.30
N GLY A 417 -5.00 -18.41 15.31
CA GLY A 417 -5.85 -17.25 15.04
C GLY A 417 -7.30 -17.65 14.77
N THR A 418 -7.50 -18.65 13.92
CA THR A 418 -8.83 -19.19 13.58
C THR A 418 -9.51 -19.81 14.81
N GLY A 419 -8.78 -20.61 15.60
CA GLY A 419 -9.31 -21.25 16.80
C GLY A 419 -9.75 -20.24 17.86
N SER A 420 -8.92 -19.23 18.14
CA SER A 420 -9.29 -18.13 19.04
C SER A 420 -10.48 -17.33 18.52
N TRP A 421 -10.55 -17.08 17.22
CA TRP A 421 -11.68 -16.39 16.61
C TRP A 421 -12.99 -17.16 16.77
N VAL A 422 -12.99 -18.45 16.43
CA VAL A 422 -14.18 -19.32 16.53
C VAL A 422 -14.65 -19.45 17.99
N LEU A 423 -13.73 -19.66 18.93
CA LEU A 423 -14.08 -19.77 20.35
C LEU A 423 -14.67 -18.47 20.90
N THR A 424 -14.07 -17.33 20.60
CA THR A 424 -14.62 -16.04 21.03
C THR A 424 -15.97 -15.77 20.38
N ALA A 425 -16.12 -16.02 19.08
CA ALA A 425 -17.39 -15.86 18.37
C ALA A 425 -18.50 -16.76 18.97
N PHE A 426 -18.15 -17.99 19.36
CA PHE A 426 -19.07 -18.90 20.03
C PHE A 426 -19.52 -18.36 21.40
N VAL A 427 -18.60 -17.88 22.24
CA VAL A 427 -18.95 -17.29 23.55
C VAL A 427 -19.91 -16.10 23.40
N PHE A 428 -19.65 -15.21 22.45
CA PHE A 428 -20.50 -14.03 22.20
C PHE A 428 -21.74 -14.32 21.35
N SER A 429 -21.93 -15.56 20.87
CA SER A 429 -23.23 -15.99 20.32
C SER A 429 -24.25 -16.26 21.43
N ILE A 430 -23.77 -16.52 22.66
CA ILE A 430 -24.59 -16.83 23.83
C ILE A 430 -24.81 -15.58 24.69
N ILE A 431 -23.79 -14.71 24.79
CA ILE A 431 -23.84 -13.47 25.56
C ILE A 431 -24.31 -12.32 24.66
N LYS A 432 -25.45 -11.71 25.00
CA LYS A 432 -25.90 -10.44 24.40
C LYS A 432 -25.51 -9.28 25.31
N LEU A 433 -24.90 -8.26 24.74
CA LEU A 433 -24.53 -7.03 25.43
C LEU A 433 -25.22 -5.86 24.74
N ASP A 434 -25.78 -4.93 25.52
CA ASP A 434 -26.52 -3.79 24.96
C ASP A 434 -25.60 -2.66 24.51
N ASN A 435 -24.39 -2.57 25.08
CA ASN A 435 -23.42 -1.51 24.75
C ASN A 435 -22.38 -2.01 23.73
N ILE A 436 -22.45 -1.43 22.53
CA ILE A 436 -21.61 -1.82 21.38
C ILE A 436 -20.11 -1.64 21.64
N TYR A 437 -19.71 -0.58 22.37
CA TYR A 437 -18.31 -0.30 22.69
C TYR A 437 -17.78 -1.29 23.72
N PHE A 438 -18.60 -1.62 24.70
CA PHE A 438 -18.26 -2.61 25.72
C PHE A 438 -18.16 -4.03 25.12
N GLU A 439 -19.08 -4.37 24.20
CA GLU A 439 -19.05 -5.61 23.46
C GLU A 439 -17.77 -5.74 22.61
N LEU A 440 -17.43 -4.70 21.85
CA LEU A 440 -16.20 -4.65 21.05
C LEU A 440 -14.96 -4.90 21.93
N LEU A 441 -14.89 -4.23 23.08
CA LEU A 441 -13.77 -4.33 24.00
C LEU A 441 -13.66 -5.75 24.59
N LEU A 442 -14.75 -6.33 25.08
CA LEU A 442 -14.72 -7.66 25.68
C LEU A 442 -14.42 -8.76 24.65
N ARG A 443 -15.01 -8.69 23.44
CA ARG A 443 -14.69 -9.59 22.32
C ARG A 443 -13.19 -9.55 22.00
N SER A 444 -12.64 -8.33 21.92
CA SER A 444 -11.22 -8.10 21.63
C SER A 444 -10.31 -8.65 22.72
N VAL A 445 -10.60 -8.35 23.99
CA VAL A 445 -9.81 -8.81 25.13
C VAL A 445 -9.83 -10.34 25.24
N LEU A 446 -11.01 -10.97 25.14
CA LEU A 446 -11.14 -12.42 25.20
C LEU A 446 -10.36 -13.10 24.07
N PHE A 447 -10.49 -12.59 22.83
CA PHE A 447 -9.72 -13.09 21.69
C PHE A 447 -8.21 -13.00 21.92
N VAL A 448 -7.71 -11.84 22.38
CA VAL A 448 -6.28 -11.64 22.65
C VAL A 448 -5.79 -12.61 23.72
N ILE A 449 -6.54 -12.80 24.81
CA ILE A 449 -6.18 -13.75 25.87
C ILE A 449 -6.08 -15.17 25.32
N LEU A 450 -7.10 -15.65 24.61
CA LEU A 450 -7.10 -17.00 24.02
C LEU A 450 -5.95 -17.17 23.02
N PHE A 451 -5.75 -16.18 22.15
CA PHE A 451 -4.67 -16.16 21.17
C PHE A 451 -3.29 -16.24 21.82
N LEU A 452 -3.04 -15.44 22.87
CA LEU A 452 -1.78 -15.48 23.60
C LEU A 452 -1.57 -16.82 24.29
N VAL A 453 -2.58 -17.34 24.99
CA VAL A 453 -2.50 -18.65 25.68
C VAL A 453 -2.15 -19.77 24.69
N PHE A 454 -2.85 -19.85 23.56
CA PHE A 454 -2.55 -20.86 22.53
C PHE A 454 -1.18 -20.64 21.90
N SER A 455 -0.81 -19.38 21.61
CA SER A 455 0.50 -19.05 21.04
C SER A 455 1.66 -19.48 21.94
N PHE A 456 1.58 -19.19 23.24
CA PHE A 456 2.59 -19.58 24.22
C PHE A 456 2.66 -21.10 24.43
N LYS A 457 1.54 -21.81 24.38
CA LYS A 457 1.52 -23.27 24.59
C LYS A 457 1.98 -24.06 23.36
N LEU A 458 1.60 -23.63 22.15
CA LEU A 458 1.71 -24.45 20.94
C LEU A 458 2.82 -23.99 19.98
N ILE A 459 3.21 -22.71 20.00
CA ILE A 459 4.06 -22.12 18.96
C ILE A 459 5.37 -21.56 19.51
N ILE A 460 5.30 -20.71 20.54
CA ILE A 460 6.46 -20.02 21.10
C ILE A 460 7.21 -20.99 21.99
N LYS A 461 8.45 -21.36 21.63
CA LYS A 461 9.25 -22.23 22.49
C LYS A 461 9.87 -21.39 23.62
N PRO A 462 10.03 -21.94 24.84
CA PRO A 462 10.67 -21.22 25.94
C PRO A 462 12.11 -20.76 25.65
N LYS A 463 12.82 -21.46 24.74
CA LYS A 463 14.16 -21.09 24.28
C LYS A 463 14.16 -19.81 23.43
N ASP A 464 13.11 -19.58 22.65
CA ASP A 464 12.98 -18.40 21.80
C ASP A 464 12.78 -17.15 22.67
N LEU A 465 12.00 -17.27 23.75
CA LEU A 465 11.79 -16.21 24.74
C LEU A 465 13.10 -15.79 25.44
N LYS A 466 13.94 -16.76 25.84
CA LYS A 466 15.25 -16.48 26.47
C LYS A 466 16.23 -15.79 25.53
N SER A 467 16.13 -16.05 24.22
CA SER A 467 16.99 -15.41 23.20
C SER A 467 16.58 -13.96 22.89
N LEU A 468 15.30 -13.64 23.03
CA LEU A 468 14.75 -12.29 22.87
C LEU A 468 15.06 -11.40 24.09
N ILE A 469 15.01 -11.98 25.31
CA ILE A 469 15.27 -11.26 26.56
C ILE A 469 16.78 -11.02 26.79
N ARG A 470 17.68 -11.89 26.32
CA ARG A 470 19.14 -11.77 26.50
C ARG A 470 19.84 -10.82 25.50
N LYS A 471 19.09 -10.11 24.65
CA LYS A 471 19.63 -9.15 23.67
C LYS A 471 19.46 -7.68 24.08
N GLN A 472 18.98 -7.43 25.30
CA GLN A 472 19.21 -6.19 26.04
C GLN A 472 20.39 -6.44 26.98
#